data_AF-A0A1R1AZF0-F1
#
_entry.id   AF-A0A1R1AZF0-F1
#
_cell.length_a   1.000
_cell.length_b   1.000
_cell.length_c   1.000
_cell.angle_alpha   90.00
_cell.angle_beta   90.00
_cell.angle_gamma   90.00
#
_symmetry.space_group_name_H-M   'P 1'
#
loop_
_entity.id
_entity.type
_entity.pdbx_description
1 polymer ?
#
loop_
_entity_poly.entity_id
_entity_poly.type
_entity_poly.pdbx_seq_one_letter_code
_entity_poly.pdbx_strand_id
1 'polypeptide(L)'
;MNRSGVPEPRIEYAPKHYLCKRAGQPLVLDGRVDKAFWDAAEWTDDFVDIEGDLRPKPGKRTRVKMLWDDDYFYFAAELIEDQIWATLTERDSVVFYDNDFEIFIDPDGDSHQYYEFEINALNTVWDLLLVKPYRDGGPPVNGWDISGLKTAVFIDGELNRPGADNRKWSVEVAIPWTSLKECAEGGRRPAPGEFWRVNFSRVEWQTEVQDGEYRKVLNPETGKPFPEDNWVWSPMGIINMHYPELWGYVVFAGGEEQQPFTLPEDERIKWELRRLYYRQRNYYEAHGEFTQDMKQLMGEDAWSIQPVIETTRSLFQISAPSSDGTALICIREDGKLWRE
;
A
#
# COMPACT_ATOMS: atom_id res chain seq x y z
N MET A 1 20.73 -12.20 -3.40
CA MET A 1 20.21 -11.61 -2.15
C MET A 1 20.78 -10.21 -2.06
N ASN A 2 19.91 -9.20 -2.02
CA ASN A 2 20.38 -7.84 -1.79
C ASN A 2 20.88 -7.76 -0.34
N ARG A 3 22.05 -7.18 -0.13
CA ARG A 3 22.69 -7.02 1.18
C ARG A 3 23.02 -5.57 1.50
N SER A 4 22.52 -4.65 0.67
CA SER A 4 22.57 -3.23 1.00
C SER A 4 21.80 -2.97 2.29
N GLY A 5 22.18 -1.89 2.94
CA GLY A 5 21.39 -1.27 3.99
C GLY A 5 19.99 -0.96 3.47
N VAL A 6 19.06 -0.89 4.41
CA VAL A 6 17.66 -0.56 4.17
C VAL A 6 17.31 0.60 5.11
N PRO A 7 16.80 1.72 4.57
CA PRO A 7 16.40 2.84 5.39
C PRO A 7 15.35 2.44 6.43
N GLU A 8 15.53 2.89 7.66
CA GLU A 8 14.49 2.78 8.69
C GLU A 8 13.44 3.90 8.47
N PRO A 9 12.15 3.55 8.37
CA PRO A 9 11.06 4.53 8.27
C PRO A 9 11.07 5.52 9.43
N ARG A 10 10.85 6.81 9.14
CA ARG A 10 10.86 7.89 10.14
C ARG A 10 9.44 8.22 10.59
N ILE A 11 8.76 7.25 11.19
CA ILE A 11 7.38 7.41 11.62
C ILE A 11 7.09 6.59 12.88
N GLU A 12 6.14 7.08 13.68
CA GLU A 12 5.55 6.27 14.74
C GLU A 12 4.71 5.15 14.12
N TYR A 13 4.85 3.92 14.64
CA TYR A 13 4.06 2.80 14.15
C TYR A 13 2.61 2.91 14.61
N ALA A 14 1.80 3.57 13.79
CA ALA A 14 0.37 3.73 13.95
C ALA A 14 -0.36 3.54 12.61
N PRO A 15 -0.27 2.36 11.96
CA PRO A 15 -0.96 2.16 10.70
C PRO A 15 -2.47 2.36 10.85
N LYS A 16 -3.08 2.99 9.85
CA LYS A 16 -4.51 3.28 9.88
C LYS A 16 -5.33 1.99 9.78
N HIS A 17 -6.60 2.04 10.19
CA HIS A 17 -7.50 0.91 10.01
C HIS A 17 -8.83 1.35 9.40
N TYR A 18 -9.48 0.44 8.68
CA TYR A 18 -10.75 0.67 8.01
C TYR A 18 -11.66 -0.54 8.18
N LEU A 19 -12.94 -0.28 8.47
CA LEU A 19 -13.95 -1.32 8.60
C LEU A 19 -14.69 -1.53 7.28
N CYS A 20 -14.34 -2.57 6.56
CA CYS A 20 -14.93 -2.92 5.27
C CYS A 20 -16.22 -3.70 5.46
N LYS A 21 -17.36 -3.02 5.27
CA LYS A 21 -18.69 -3.61 5.40
C LYS A 21 -19.07 -4.40 4.16
N ARG A 22 -20.03 -5.31 4.31
CA ARG A 22 -20.59 -6.01 3.16
C ARG A 22 -21.41 -5.08 2.27
N ALA A 23 -21.29 -5.27 0.95
CA ALA A 23 -22.18 -4.64 -0.01
C ALA A 23 -23.59 -5.22 0.13
N GLY A 24 -24.60 -4.34 0.21
CA GLY A 24 -26.02 -4.73 0.36
C GLY A 24 -26.77 -4.90 -0.96
N GLN A 25 -26.16 -4.53 -2.09
CA GLN A 25 -26.76 -4.58 -3.42
C GLN A 25 -25.66 -4.70 -4.49
N PRO A 26 -25.97 -5.10 -5.73
CA PRO A 26 -24.99 -5.14 -6.81
C PRO A 26 -24.43 -3.76 -7.17
N LEU A 27 -23.15 -3.69 -7.53
CA LEU A 27 -22.53 -2.47 -8.03
C LEU A 27 -22.92 -2.21 -9.49
N VAL A 28 -23.50 -1.03 -9.76
CA VAL A 28 -23.53 -0.45 -11.11
C VAL A 28 -22.22 0.30 -11.30
N LEU A 29 -21.32 -0.27 -12.09
CA LEU A 29 -19.97 0.25 -12.29
C LEU A 29 -19.98 1.34 -13.37
N ASP A 30 -19.80 2.60 -12.96
CA ASP A 30 -19.79 3.77 -13.85
C ASP A 30 -18.80 4.87 -13.42
N GLY A 31 -17.98 4.60 -12.40
CA GLY A 31 -16.95 5.48 -11.89
C GLY A 31 -17.45 6.52 -10.89
N ARG A 32 -18.78 6.66 -10.73
CA ARG A 32 -19.37 7.61 -9.76
C ARG A 32 -19.36 7.02 -8.36
N VAL A 33 -19.12 7.84 -7.35
CA VAL A 33 -19.09 7.40 -5.94
C VAL A 33 -20.32 7.85 -5.15
N ASP A 34 -21.10 8.77 -5.71
CA ASP A 34 -22.34 9.34 -5.17
C ASP A 34 -23.55 8.48 -5.54
N LYS A 35 -23.56 7.22 -5.09
CA LYS A 35 -24.66 6.28 -5.32
C LYS A 35 -24.93 5.38 -4.12
N ALA A 36 -26.16 4.85 -4.04
CA ALA A 36 -26.65 4.05 -2.93
C ALA A 36 -25.78 2.82 -2.58
N PHE A 37 -25.04 2.25 -3.54
CA PHE A 37 -24.10 1.16 -3.27
C PHE A 37 -23.05 1.57 -2.21
N TRP A 38 -22.55 2.80 -2.28
CA TRP A 38 -21.48 3.31 -1.42
C TRP A 38 -21.97 3.95 -0.11
N ASP A 39 -23.28 4.11 0.10
CA ASP A 39 -23.83 4.76 1.31
C ASP A 39 -23.52 3.98 2.60
N ALA A 40 -23.32 2.66 2.50
CA ALA A 40 -22.97 1.82 3.64
C ALA A 40 -21.50 1.99 4.10
N ALA A 41 -20.63 2.46 3.20
CA ALA A 41 -19.20 2.63 3.45
C ALA A 41 -18.87 4.03 3.95
N GLU A 42 -18.10 4.09 5.04
CA GLU A 42 -17.49 5.33 5.51
C GLU A 42 -16.34 5.73 4.59
N TRP A 43 -16.01 7.01 4.54
CA TRP A 43 -14.75 7.42 3.92
C TRP A 43 -13.57 7.04 4.82
N THR A 44 -12.43 6.69 4.22
CA THR A 44 -11.15 6.79 4.92
C THR A 44 -10.90 8.23 5.35
N ASP A 45 -9.96 8.43 6.26
CA ASP A 45 -9.30 9.73 6.37
C ASP A 45 -8.75 10.18 5.01
N ASP A 46 -8.63 11.50 4.85
CA ASP A 46 -7.95 12.09 3.71
C ASP A 46 -6.47 11.65 3.67
N PHE A 47 -5.94 11.54 2.46
CA PHE A 47 -4.54 11.18 2.24
C PHE A 47 -3.62 12.26 2.79
N VAL A 48 -2.45 11.80 3.25
CA VAL A 48 -1.35 12.63 3.74
C VAL A 48 -0.12 12.41 2.87
N ASP A 49 0.92 13.20 3.04
CA ASP A 49 2.20 12.92 2.38
C ASP A 49 2.75 11.54 2.83
N ILE A 50 3.41 10.83 1.92
CA ILE A 50 3.99 9.51 2.21
C ILE A 50 5.02 9.54 3.35
N GLU A 51 5.71 10.66 3.55
CA GLU A 51 6.64 10.88 4.66
C GLU A 51 5.91 11.30 5.97
N GLY A 52 4.58 11.36 5.98
CA GLY A 52 3.76 11.76 7.11
C GLY A 52 3.93 13.24 7.46
N ASP A 53 3.99 13.55 8.76
CA ASP A 53 4.10 14.94 9.25
C ASP A 53 5.46 15.60 8.97
N LEU A 54 6.41 14.90 8.33
CA LEU A 54 7.66 15.48 7.84
C LEU A 54 7.43 16.47 6.67
N ARG A 55 6.26 16.41 6.05
CA ARG A 55 5.85 17.23 4.91
C ARG A 55 4.49 17.88 5.16
N PRO A 56 4.17 19.00 4.48
CA PRO A 56 2.84 19.59 4.57
C PRO A 56 1.77 18.64 4.05
N LYS A 57 0.53 18.81 4.51
CA LYS A 57 -0.61 18.06 3.98
C LYS A 57 -0.80 18.34 2.48
N PRO A 58 -1.27 17.35 1.71
CA PRO A 58 -1.60 17.52 0.29
C PRO A 58 -2.51 18.72 0.01
N GLY A 59 -2.23 19.44 -1.08
CA GLY A 59 -3.06 20.56 -1.53
C GLY A 59 -4.40 20.13 -2.14
N LYS A 60 -4.50 18.87 -2.59
CA LYS A 60 -5.68 18.29 -3.23
C LYS A 60 -6.12 17.05 -2.46
N ARG A 61 -7.39 17.04 -2.04
CA ARG A 61 -7.94 15.96 -1.21
C ARG A 61 -8.10 14.67 -2.02
N THR A 62 -7.71 13.55 -1.41
CA THR A 62 -7.99 12.19 -1.88
C THR A 62 -8.49 11.33 -0.72
N ARG A 63 -9.50 10.49 -0.95
CA ARG A 63 -10.10 9.59 0.05
C ARG A 63 -10.77 8.39 -0.61
N VAL A 64 -10.94 7.31 0.14
CA VAL A 64 -11.40 6.01 -0.39
C VAL A 64 -12.58 5.45 0.41
N LYS A 65 -13.47 4.71 -0.25
CA LYS A 65 -14.48 3.82 0.35
C LYS A 65 -14.18 2.39 -0.04
N MET A 66 -14.48 1.45 0.86
CA MET A 66 -14.33 0.03 0.60
C MET A 66 -15.58 -0.75 1.04
N LEU A 67 -15.96 -1.72 0.21
CA LEU A 67 -17.00 -2.70 0.51
C LEU A 67 -16.54 -4.07 0.02
N TRP A 68 -17.22 -5.13 0.45
CA TRP A 68 -16.96 -6.47 -0.07
C TRP A 68 -18.21 -7.34 -0.16
N ASP A 69 -18.18 -8.36 -0.99
CA ASP A 69 -19.21 -9.40 -1.00
C ASP A 69 -18.60 -10.81 -1.15
N ASP A 70 -19.36 -11.76 -1.72
CA ASP A 70 -18.90 -13.13 -1.94
C ASP A 70 -18.00 -13.28 -3.17
N ASP A 71 -18.03 -12.31 -4.08
CA ASP A 71 -17.36 -12.36 -5.38
C ASP A 71 -16.20 -11.36 -5.48
N TYR A 72 -16.36 -10.16 -4.89
CA TYR A 72 -15.42 -9.05 -5.07
C TYR A 72 -15.05 -8.33 -3.76
N PHE A 73 -13.86 -7.74 -3.80
CA PHE A 73 -13.43 -6.63 -2.97
C PHE A 73 -13.58 -5.33 -3.77
N TYR A 74 -14.38 -4.39 -3.28
CA TYR A 74 -14.73 -3.15 -3.96
C TYR A 74 -14.03 -1.94 -3.37
N PHE A 75 -13.59 -1.04 -4.24
CA PHE A 75 -12.96 0.23 -3.89
C PHE A 75 -13.62 1.37 -4.67
N ALA A 76 -13.78 2.51 -4.01
CA ALA A 76 -14.16 3.77 -4.64
C ALA A 76 -13.22 4.88 -4.17
N ALA A 77 -12.54 5.55 -5.10
CA ALA A 77 -11.65 6.67 -4.79
C ALA A 77 -12.23 7.98 -5.33
N GLU A 78 -12.16 9.05 -4.53
CA GLU A 78 -12.45 10.42 -4.97
C GLU A 78 -11.17 11.24 -4.90
N LEU A 79 -10.77 11.81 -6.04
CA LEU A 79 -9.59 12.64 -6.18
C LEU A 79 -10.01 14.04 -6.61
N ILE A 80 -9.91 15.03 -5.72
CA ILE A 80 -10.10 16.44 -6.09
C ILE A 80 -8.94 16.83 -7.01
N GLU A 81 -9.25 17.40 -8.16
CA GLU A 81 -8.28 17.64 -9.23
C GLU A 81 -8.74 18.75 -10.16
N ASP A 82 -7.93 19.81 -10.25
CA ASP A 82 -8.08 20.94 -11.19
C ASP A 82 -7.20 20.78 -12.45
N GLN A 83 -6.25 19.85 -12.42
CA GLN A 83 -5.34 19.49 -13.50
C GLN A 83 -5.52 18.01 -13.90
N ILE A 84 -6.70 17.66 -14.45
CA ILE A 84 -7.01 16.28 -14.83
C ILE A 84 -6.19 15.91 -16.08
N TRP A 85 -5.09 15.20 -15.85
CA TRP A 85 -4.08 14.87 -16.85
C TRP A 85 -3.78 13.37 -16.86
N ALA A 86 -3.86 12.76 -18.05
CA ALA A 86 -3.42 11.40 -18.31
C ALA A 86 -3.14 11.20 -19.81
N THR A 87 -2.08 10.48 -20.16
CA THR A 87 -1.60 10.29 -21.53
C THR A 87 -1.38 8.82 -21.90
N LEU A 88 -1.15 7.96 -20.91
CA LEU A 88 -0.90 6.54 -21.11
C LEU A 88 -2.22 5.80 -21.34
N THR A 89 -2.28 5.08 -22.46
CA THR A 89 -3.50 4.40 -22.95
C THR A 89 -3.34 2.88 -23.07
N GLU A 90 -2.11 2.38 -23.09
CA GLU A 90 -1.83 0.95 -23.23
C GLU A 90 -1.85 0.29 -21.84
N ARG A 91 -2.64 -0.79 -21.72
CA ARG A 91 -2.63 -1.66 -20.53
C ARG A 91 -1.20 -2.11 -20.25
N ASP A 92 -0.82 -2.16 -18.98
CA ASP A 92 0.52 -2.54 -18.49
C ASP A 92 1.64 -1.57 -18.89
N SER A 93 1.29 -0.34 -19.28
CA SER A 93 2.24 0.77 -19.24
C SER A 93 2.64 1.03 -17.80
N VAL A 94 3.83 1.57 -17.59
CA VAL A 94 4.23 2.10 -16.27
C VAL A 94 3.41 3.36 -15.99
N VAL A 95 2.24 3.19 -15.34
CA VAL A 95 1.16 4.19 -15.29
C VAL A 95 1.54 5.41 -14.47
N PHE A 96 2.38 5.26 -13.43
CA PHE A 96 2.86 6.37 -12.60
C PHE A 96 3.58 7.52 -13.35
N TYR A 97 3.88 7.39 -14.66
CA TYR A 97 4.34 8.55 -15.44
C TYR A 97 3.22 9.56 -15.75
N ASP A 98 1.95 9.23 -15.55
CA ASP A 98 0.82 10.15 -15.42
C ASP A 98 0.48 10.40 -13.93
N ASN A 99 -0.53 11.24 -13.66
CA ASN A 99 -1.21 11.18 -12.36
C ASN A 99 -2.07 9.91 -12.31
N ASP A 100 -2.02 9.19 -11.19
CA ASP A 100 -2.77 7.96 -11.02
C ASP A 100 -3.26 7.73 -9.58
N PHE A 101 -4.00 6.64 -9.43
CA PHE A 101 -4.44 6.10 -8.15
C PHE A 101 -3.99 4.65 -8.05
N GLU A 102 -3.44 4.29 -6.90
CA GLU A 102 -2.84 2.98 -6.66
C GLU A 102 -3.53 2.25 -5.49
N ILE A 103 -3.66 0.93 -5.59
CA ILE A 103 -4.15 0.03 -4.54
C ILE A 103 -3.09 -1.03 -4.27
N PHE A 104 -2.72 -1.18 -3.00
CA PHE A 104 -1.76 -2.16 -2.51
C PHE A 104 -2.41 -3.13 -1.54
N ILE A 105 -2.19 -4.43 -1.71
CA ILE A 105 -2.84 -5.47 -0.88
C ILE A 105 -1.83 -6.56 -0.53
N ASP A 106 -1.54 -6.73 0.76
CA ASP A 106 -0.81 -7.85 1.34
C ASP A 106 -1.80 -8.66 2.21
N PRO A 107 -2.31 -9.80 1.71
CA PRO A 107 -3.37 -10.56 2.36
C PRO A 107 -3.01 -11.19 3.70
N ASP A 108 -1.77 -11.67 3.87
CA ASP A 108 -1.35 -12.42 5.07
C ASP A 108 -0.41 -11.61 5.99
N GLY A 109 0.04 -10.44 5.51
CA GLY A 109 0.87 -9.52 6.27
C GLY A 109 2.29 -10.00 6.48
N ASP A 110 2.78 -10.91 5.62
CA ASP A 110 4.15 -11.42 5.67
C ASP A 110 5.18 -10.55 4.92
N SER A 111 4.70 -9.46 4.29
CA SER A 111 5.40 -8.52 3.42
C SER A 111 5.87 -9.07 2.07
N HIS A 112 5.43 -10.26 1.69
CA HIS A 112 5.72 -10.94 0.44
C HIS A 112 4.42 -11.23 -0.31
N GLN A 113 4.55 -11.60 -1.58
CA GLN A 113 3.40 -12.03 -2.40
C GLN A 113 2.21 -11.07 -2.33
N TYR A 114 2.50 -9.78 -2.50
CA TYR A 114 1.50 -8.72 -2.40
C TYR A 114 1.19 -8.14 -3.77
N TYR A 115 -0.02 -7.59 -3.88
CA TYR A 115 -0.57 -7.06 -5.12
C TYR A 115 -0.40 -5.55 -5.18
N GLU A 116 -0.21 -5.05 -6.40
CA GLU A 116 -0.23 -3.64 -6.75
C GLU A 116 -1.12 -3.47 -7.99
N PHE A 117 -1.92 -2.41 -7.96
CA PHE A 117 -2.83 -2.02 -9.01
C PHE A 117 -2.74 -0.51 -9.16
N GLU A 118 -2.52 -0.03 -10.38
CA GLU A 118 -2.48 1.38 -10.75
C GLU A 118 -3.56 1.69 -11.78
N ILE A 119 -4.14 2.88 -11.70
CA ILE A 119 -5.11 3.37 -12.69
C ILE A 119 -5.04 4.89 -12.85
N ASN A 120 -4.94 5.36 -14.09
CA ASN A 120 -5.00 6.79 -14.40
C ASN A 120 -6.42 7.26 -14.77
N ALA A 121 -6.58 8.57 -15.01
CA ALA A 121 -7.86 9.16 -15.39
C ALA A 121 -8.42 8.69 -16.75
N LEU A 122 -7.63 7.99 -17.58
CA LEU A 122 -8.09 7.34 -18.81
C LEU A 122 -8.70 5.96 -18.57
N ASN A 123 -8.72 5.48 -17.31
CA ASN A 123 -9.07 4.11 -16.95
C ASN A 123 -8.08 3.08 -17.54
N THR A 124 -6.84 3.51 -17.81
CA THR A 124 -5.73 2.62 -18.16
C THR A 124 -5.22 1.96 -16.89
N VAL A 125 -5.09 0.64 -16.91
CA VAL A 125 -4.73 -0.17 -15.76
C VAL A 125 -3.35 -0.78 -15.94
N TRP A 126 -2.61 -0.86 -14.85
CA TRP A 126 -1.48 -1.77 -14.68
C TRP A 126 -1.66 -2.53 -13.37
N ASP A 127 -1.61 -3.86 -13.43
CA ASP A 127 -1.62 -4.72 -12.25
C ASP A 127 -0.38 -5.62 -12.23
N LEU A 128 0.14 -5.85 -11.03
CA LEU A 128 1.31 -6.69 -10.84
C LEU A 128 1.30 -7.39 -9.47
N LEU A 129 2.02 -8.51 -9.44
CA LEU A 129 2.31 -9.25 -8.23
C LEU A 129 3.79 -9.07 -7.85
N LEU A 130 4.06 -8.74 -6.60
CA LEU A 130 5.41 -8.69 -6.06
C LEU A 130 5.65 -9.90 -5.18
N VAL A 131 6.58 -10.76 -5.62
CA VAL A 131 6.97 -11.93 -4.83
C VAL A 131 7.65 -11.56 -3.52
N LYS A 132 8.28 -10.37 -3.48
CA LYS A 132 8.86 -9.72 -2.30
C LYS A 132 9.22 -8.26 -2.62
N PRO A 133 9.53 -7.42 -1.61
CA PRO A 133 9.90 -6.02 -1.82
C PRO A 133 11.12 -5.81 -2.72
N TYR A 134 11.13 -4.71 -3.49
CA TYR A 134 12.26 -4.35 -4.36
C TYR A 134 13.59 -4.24 -3.58
N ARG A 135 13.55 -3.70 -2.36
CA ARG A 135 14.73 -3.61 -1.46
C ARG A 135 15.32 -4.99 -1.11
N ASP A 136 14.54 -6.05 -1.25
CA ASP A 136 14.92 -7.46 -1.01
C ASP A 136 15.22 -8.23 -2.30
N GLY A 137 15.27 -7.50 -3.43
CA GLY A 137 15.60 -8.02 -4.75
C GLY A 137 14.48 -8.84 -5.39
N GLY A 138 13.22 -8.60 -5.01
CA GLY A 138 12.07 -9.18 -5.70
C GLY A 138 11.81 -8.43 -7.00
N PRO A 139 11.79 -9.09 -8.17
CA PRO A 139 11.28 -8.46 -9.38
C PRO A 139 9.74 -8.39 -9.32
N PRO A 140 9.13 -7.42 -10.01
CA PRO A 140 7.69 -7.46 -10.24
C PRO A 140 7.36 -8.58 -11.23
N VAL A 141 6.21 -9.23 -11.06
CA VAL A 141 5.67 -10.21 -12.01
C VAL A 141 4.66 -9.51 -12.90
N ASN A 142 5.15 -8.78 -13.89
CA ASN A 142 4.31 -8.01 -14.83
C ASN A 142 3.42 -8.86 -15.74
N GLY A 143 3.64 -10.18 -15.81
CA GLY A 143 2.80 -11.09 -16.59
C GLY A 143 1.62 -11.66 -15.81
N TRP A 144 1.43 -11.22 -14.57
CA TRP A 144 0.28 -11.57 -13.75
C TRP A 144 -0.79 -10.49 -13.90
N ASP A 145 -2.03 -10.90 -14.17
CA ASP A 145 -3.18 -10.01 -14.31
C ASP A 145 -4.24 -10.35 -13.26
N ILE A 146 -5.00 -9.35 -12.82
CA ILE A 146 -6.22 -9.56 -12.03
C ILE A 146 -7.34 -10.06 -12.97
N SER A 147 -7.41 -11.38 -13.15
CA SER A 147 -8.44 -12.00 -13.96
C SER A 147 -9.86 -11.70 -13.47
N GLY A 148 -10.65 -11.03 -14.31
CA GLY A 148 -12.04 -10.65 -13.99
C GLY A 148 -12.18 -9.28 -13.31
N LEU A 149 -11.09 -8.51 -13.21
CA LEU A 149 -11.08 -7.12 -12.77
C LEU A 149 -12.13 -6.29 -13.52
N LYS A 150 -12.81 -5.41 -12.79
CA LYS A 150 -13.69 -4.39 -13.37
C LYS A 150 -13.34 -3.02 -12.83
N THR A 151 -13.20 -2.05 -13.72
CA THR A 151 -12.88 -0.66 -13.38
C THR A 151 -13.78 0.31 -14.14
N ALA A 152 -14.03 1.47 -13.55
CA ALA A 152 -14.59 2.62 -14.25
C ALA A 152 -14.07 3.92 -13.65
N VAL A 153 -13.87 4.92 -14.52
CA VAL A 153 -13.52 6.29 -14.15
C VAL A 153 -14.64 7.23 -14.53
N PHE A 154 -14.97 8.14 -13.62
CA PHE A 154 -15.82 9.30 -13.88
C PHE A 154 -15.02 10.58 -13.75
N ILE A 155 -15.20 11.52 -14.68
CA ILE A 155 -14.55 12.83 -14.69
C ILE A 155 -15.60 13.92 -14.55
N ASP A 156 -15.40 14.80 -13.56
CA ASP A 156 -16.12 16.05 -13.41
C ASP A 156 -15.23 17.22 -13.87
N GLY A 157 -15.24 17.45 -15.18
CA GLY A 157 -14.30 18.30 -15.90
C GLY A 157 -14.10 17.80 -17.33
N GLU A 158 -12.96 18.12 -17.94
CA GLU A 158 -12.54 17.58 -19.23
C GLU A 158 -11.07 17.13 -19.17
N LEU A 159 -10.83 15.85 -19.46
CA LEU A 159 -9.49 15.27 -19.46
C LEU A 159 -8.55 16.02 -20.43
N ASN A 160 -7.34 16.33 -19.98
CA ASN A 160 -6.31 17.00 -20.76
C ASN A 160 -6.73 18.37 -21.33
N ARG A 161 -7.68 19.06 -20.65
CA ARG A 161 -8.13 20.40 -21.04
C ARG A 161 -7.85 21.40 -19.91
N PRO A 162 -6.70 22.11 -19.94
CA PRO A 162 -6.35 23.10 -18.93
C PRO A 162 -7.34 24.26 -18.74
N GLY A 163 -8.13 24.58 -19.77
CA GLY A 163 -9.13 25.64 -19.71
C GLY A 163 -10.51 25.21 -19.22
N ALA A 164 -10.72 23.92 -18.95
CA ALA A 164 -12.01 23.41 -18.48
C ALA A 164 -12.20 23.66 -16.98
N ASP A 165 -13.46 23.63 -16.52
CA ASP A 165 -13.81 23.69 -15.10
C ASP A 165 -13.63 22.31 -14.46
N ASN A 166 -12.37 21.91 -14.32
CA ASN A 166 -11.95 20.64 -13.73
C ASN A 166 -12.10 20.70 -12.21
N ARG A 167 -12.78 19.70 -11.64
CA ARG A 167 -13.07 19.66 -10.20
C ARG A 167 -12.57 18.38 -9.55
N LYS A 168 -12.79 17.24 -10.20
CA LYS A 168 -12.41 15.93 -9.68
C LYS A 168 -12.47 14.85 -10.74
N TRP A 169 -11.86 13.72 -10.41
CA TRP A 169 -12.19 12.44 -11.00
C TRP A 169 -12.39 11.40 -9.89
N SER A 170 -13.11 10.33 -10.22
CA SER A 170 -13.34 9.24 -9.31
C SER A 170 -13.21 7.89 -10.00
N VAL A 171 -12.83 6.91 -9.20
CA VAL A 171 -12.56 5.54 -9.65
C VAL A 171 -13.47 4.59 -8.89
N GLU A 172 -14.02 3.60 -9.59
CA GLU A 172 -14.58 2.40 -9.00
C GLU A 172 -13.78 1.18 -9.47
N VAL A 173 -13.41 0.31 -8.52
CA VAL A 173 -12.68 -0.94 -8.80
C VAL A 173 -13.39 -2.09 -8.10
N ALA A 174 -13.61 -3.18 -8.83
CA ALA A 174 -14.07 -4.45 -8.27
C ALA A 174 -13.02 -5.53 -8.57
N ILE A 175 -12.30 -5.96 -7.54
CA ILE A 175 -11.25 -6.98 -7.62
C ILE A 175 -11.86 -8.33 -7.22
N PRO A 176 -11.87 -9.34 -8.11
CA PRO A 176 -12.39 -10.66 -7.78
C PRO A 176 -11.58 -11.36 -6.70
N TRP A 177 -12.27 -12.03 -5.76
CA TRP A 177 -11.61 -12.91 -4.79
C TRP A 177 -10.86 -14.06 -5.45
N THR A 178 -11.24 -14.45 -6.67
CA THR A 178 -10.55 -15.51 -7.41
C THR A 178 -9.09 -15.20 -7.70
N SER A 179 -8.73 -13.92 -7.84
CA SER A 179 -7.34 -13.47 -8.02
C SER A 179 -6.65 -13.23 -6.68
N LEU A 180 -7.31 -12.52 -5.76
CA LEU A 180 -6.70 -12.16 -4.46
C LEU A 180 -6.43 -13.35 -3.54
N LYS A 181 -7.13 -14.47 -3.75
CA LYS A 181 -6.90 -15.69 -2.98
C LYS A 181 -5.60 -16.41 -3.33
N GLU A 182 -4.92 -16.05 -4.42
CA GLU A 182 -3.68 -16.72 -4.85
C GLU A 182 -2.54 -16.55 -3.83
N CYS A 183 -2.53 -15.41 -3.12
CA CYS A 183 -1.56 -15.08 -2.08
C CYS A 183 -2.20 -14.93 -0.69
N ALA A 184 -3.51 -15.22 -0.57
CA ALA A 184 -4.19 -15.22 0.72
C ALA A 184 -3.95 -16.52 1.49
N GLU A 185 -3.89 -16.41 2.81
CA GLU A 185 -3.78 -17.57 3.69
C GLU A 185 -4.89 -18.60 3.42
N GLY A 186 -4.49 -19.85 3.18
CA GLY A 186 -5.40 -20.95 2.90
C GLY A 186 -6.12 -20.87 1.54
N GLY A 187 -5.73 -19.95 0.65
CA GLY A 187 -6.30 -19.88 -0.70
C GLY A 187 -7.77 -19.43 -0.72
N ARG A 188 -8.18 -18.61 0.25
CA ARG A 188 -9.57 -18.18 0.44
C ARG A 188 -9.69 -16.66 0.66
N ARG A 189 -10.90 -16.15 0.44
CA ARG A 189 -11.29 -14.80 0.87
C ARG A 189 -11.28 -14.69 2.41
N PRO A 190 -11.22 -13.47 2.96
CA PRO A 190 -11.29 -13.26 4.40
C PRO A 190 -12.66 -13.65 4.95
N ALA A 191 -12.66 -14.23 6.14
CA ALA A 191 -13.85 -14.44 6.95
C ALA A 191 -14.20 -13.16 7.72
N PRO A 192 -15.47 -12.98 8.12
CA PRO A 192 -15.85 -11.90 9.01
C PRO A 192 -14.96 -11.80 10.25
N GLY A 193 -14.40 -10.61 10.50
CA GLY A 193 -13.50 -10.30 11.62
C GLY A 193 -12.02 -10.43 11.28
N GLU A 194 -11.65 -11.08 10.16
CA GLU A 194 -10.27 -11.09 9.68
C GLU A 194 -9.90 -9.75 9.05
N PHE A 195 -8.60 -9.49 8.92
CA PHE A 195 -8.08 -8.27 8.35
C PHE A 195 -6.90 -8.54 7.42
N TRP A 196 -6.75 -7.70 6.40
CA TRP A 196 -5.61 -7.69 5.47
C TRP A 196 -4.86 -6.36 5.55
N ARG A 197 -3.62 -6.35 5.07
CA ARG A 197 -2.81 -5.14 4.95
C ARG A 197 -3.16 -4.47 3.62
N VAL A 198 -3.63 -3.24 3.65
CA VAL A 198 -4.04 -2.50 2.44
C VAL A 198 -3.57 -1.06 2.53
N ASN A 199 -3.08 -0.51 1.43
CA ASN A 199 -2.84 0.92 1.34
C ASN A 199 -3.20 1.46 -0.04
N PHE A 200 -3.16 2.78 -0.14
CA PHE A 200 -3.46 3.50 -1.35
C PHE A 200 -2.42 4.60 -1.56
N SER A 201 -2.12 4.88 -2.82
CA SER A 201 -1.32 6.04 -3.22
C SER A 201 -2.08 6.86 -4.26
N ARG A 202 -1.80 8.15 -4.28
CA ARG A 202 -2.00 9.02 -5.42
C ARG A 202 -0.63 9.53 -5.83
N VAL A 203 -0.24 9.22 -7.05
CA VAL A 203 0.92 9.87 -7.68
C VAL A 203 0.44 11.18 -8.30
N GLU A 204 1.09 12.26 -7.90
CA GLU A 204 0.77 13.61 -8.37
C GLU A 204 2.01 14.27 -8.97
N TRP A 205 1.99 14.46 -10.29
CA TRP A 205 2.98 15.28 -10.96
C TRP A 205 2.63 16.74 -10.92
N GLN A 206 3.64 17.57 -10.66
CA GLN A 206 3.52 19.00 -10.86
C GLN A 206 3.42 19.30 -12.36
N THR A 207 2.30 19.86 -12.79
CA THR A 207 2.09 20.27 -14.18
C THR A 207 1.86 21.77 -14.32
N GLU A 208 2.30 22.30 -15.46
CA GLU A 208 2.02 23.65 -15.90
C GLU A 208 1.39 23.63 -17.30
N VAL A 209 0.74 24.74 -17.67
CA VAL A 209 0.11 24.89 -18.97
C VAL A 209 1.11 25.50 -19.94
N GLN A 210 1.47 24.75 -20.98
CA GLN A 210 2.28 25.23 -22.10
C GLN A 210 1.56 24.92 -23.42
N ASP A 211 1.39 25.93 -24.27
CA ASP A 211 0.71 25.80 -25.57
C ASP A 211 -0.70 25.17 -25.50
N GLY A 212 -1.40 25.36 -24.38
CA GLY A 212 -2.74 24.82 -24.15
C GLY A 212 -2.79 23.36 -23.68
N GLU A 213 -1.64 22.77 -23.37
CA GLU A 213 -1.48 21.39 -22.88
C GLU A 213 -0.83 21.38 -21.49
N TYR A 214 -1.12 20.33 -20.70
CA TYR A 214 -0.38 20.07 -19.47
C TYR A 214 1.00 19.52 -19.80
N ARG A 215 2.03 20.06 -19.12
CA ARG A 215 3.41 19.54 -19.17
C ARG A 215 3.98 19.49 -17.77
N LYS A 216 4.77 18.45 -17.48
CA LYS A 216 5.47 18.35 -16.21
C LYS A 216 6.41 19.55 -16.03
N VAL A 217 6.39 20.14 -14.84
CA VAL A 217 7.30 21.23 -14.48
C VAL A 217 8.72 20.69 -14.42
N LEU A 218 9.63 21.33 -15.15
CA LEU A 218 11.04 20.94 -15.19
C LEU A 218 11.83 21.66 -14.09
N ASN A 219 12.69 20.91 -13.41
CA ASN A 219 13.70 21.46 -12.52
C ASN A 219 14.77 22.21 -13.36
N PRO A 220 14.95 23.53 -13.18
CA PRO A 220 15.89 24.33 -13.98
C PRO A 220 17.36 23.90 -13.86
N GLU A 221 17.74 23.27 -12.74
CA GLU A 221 19.13 22.85 -12.49
C GLU A 221 19.47 21.55 -13.22
N THR A 222 18.48 20.65 -13.38
CA THR A 222 18.71 19.32 -13.96
C THR A 222 18.14 19.15 -15.37
N GLY A 223 17.20 20.01 -15.77
CA GLY A 223 16.44 19.89 -17.02
C GLY A 223 15.46 18.71 -17.03
N LYS A 224 15.27 18.02 -15.90
CA LYS A 224 14.33 16.90 -15.75
C LYS A 224 13.07 17.36 -15.00
N PRO A 225 11.93 16.67 -15.13
CA PRO A 225 10.77 16.91 -14.27
C PRO A 225 11.15 16.90 -12.79
N PHE A 226 10.49 17.74 -11.99
CA PHE A 226 10.47 17.53 -10.54
C PHE A 226 9.92 16.12 -10.23
N PRO A 227 10.36 15.48 -9.13
CA PRO A 227 9.78 14.22 -8.70
C PRO A 227 8.28 14.41 -8.41
N GLU A 228 7.54 13.33 -8.60
CA GLU A 228 6.14 13.22 -8.22
C GLU A 228 5.95 13.32 -6.71
N ASP A 229 4.85 13.93 -6.31
CA ASP A 229 4.37 13.87 -4.93
C ASP A 229 3.60 12.56 -4.76
N ASN A 230 3.84 11.87 -3.64
CA ASN A 230 3.15 10.63 -3.30
C ASN A 230 2.28 10.87 -2.07
N TRP A 231 0.96 10.79 -2.23
CA TRP A 231 0.02 10.99 -1.12
C TRP A 231 -0.72 9.70 -0.82
N VAL A 232 -0.80 9.32 0.44
CA VAL A 232 -1.20 7.97 0.85
C VAL A 232 -2.20 8.00 1.99
N TRP A 233 -2.97 6.91 2.14
CA TRP A 233 -3.90 6.78 3.26
C TRP A 233 -3.18 6.56 4.60
N SER A 234 -2.44 5.45 4.71
CA SER A 234 -1.55 5.18 5.85
C SER A 234 -0.14 5.68 5.47
N PRO A 235 0.49 6.61 6.22
CA PRO A 235 1.81 7.15 5.90
C PRO A 235 2.94 6.14 6.14
N MET A 236 3.98 6.20 5.32
CA MET A 236 5.14 5.29 5.37
C MET A 236 6.33 5.89 6.13
N GLY A 237 6.45 7.23 6.25
CA GLY A 237 7.63 7.87 6.83
C GLY A 237 8.90 7.75 5.96
N ILE A 238 8.73 7.34 4.70
CA ILE A 238 9.75 7.21 3.66
C ILE A 238 9.06 7.18 2.29
N ILE A 239 9.66 7.77 1.26
CA ILE A 239 9.14 7.72 -0.12
C ILE A 239 9.38 6.31 -0.70
N ASN A 240 8.56 5.34 -0.29
CA ASN A 240 8.56 3.97 -0.79
C ASN A 240 7.28 3.21 -0.36
N MET A 241 6.38 2.93 -1.29
CA MET A 241 5.16 2.15 -1.00
C MET A 241 5.42 0.67 -0.74
N HIS A 242 6.56 0.12 -1.14
CA HIS A 242 6.90 -1.29 -0.97
C HIS A 242 7.50 -1.59 0.42
N TYR A 243 6.84 -1.05 1.45
CA TYR A 243 7.01 -1.33 2.88
C TYR A 243 5.67 -1.89 3.44
N PRO A 244 5.21 -3.09 3.05
CA PRO A 244 3.86 -3.58 3.39
C PRO A 244 3.57 -3.65 4.90
N GLU A 245 4.61 -3.84 5.70
CA GLU A 245 4.58 -3.75 7.16
C GLU A 245 4.04 -2.41 7.71
N LEU A 246 3.92 -1.34 6.90
CA LEU A 246 3.40 -0.02 7.32
C LEU A 246 2.03 0.34 6.74
N TRP A 247 1.51 -0.45 5.79
CA TRP A 247 0.17 -0.28 5.21
C TRP A 247 -0.95 -0.27 6.26
N GLY A 248 -2.15 0.17 5.90
CA GLY A 248 -3.27 0.13 6.84
C GLY A 248 -3.84 -1.28 7.02
N TYR A 249 -4.76 -1.43 7.97
CA TYR A 249 -5.50 -2.66 8.25
C TYR A 249 -6.94 -2.53 7.74
N VAL A 250 -7.35 -3.38 6.82
CA VAL A 250 -8.75 -3.46 6.39
C VAL A 250 -9.40 -4.66 7.05
N VAL A 251 -10.39 -4.41 7.91
CA VAL A 251 -11.12 -5.41 8.68
C VAL A 251 -12.42 -5.75 7.96
N PHE A 252 -12.64 -7.01 7.63
CA PHE A 252 -13.81 -7.45 6.87
C PHE A 252 -14.98 -7.76 7.80
N ALA A 253 -16.00 -6.89 7.84
CA ALA A 253 -17.15 -7.06 8.73
C ALA A 253 -18.20 -8.01 8.14
N GLY A 254 -18.89 -8.80 8.98
CA GLY A 254 -19.92 -9.76 8.54
C GLY A 254 -21.29 -9.68 9.23
N GLY A 255 -21.56 -8.69 10.09
CA GLY A 255 -22.85 -8.56 10.80
C GLY A 255 -23.13 -7.15 11.35
N GLU A 256 -24.31 -6.93 11.94
CA GLU A 256 -24.78 -5.62 12.44
C GLU A 256 -24.11 -5.17 13.75
N GLU A 257 -23.69 -6.10 14.62
CA GLU A 257 -22.93 -5.78 15.84
C GLU A 257 -21.43 -5.88 15.57
N GLN A 258 -20.71 -4.76 15.75
CA GLN A 258 -19.29 -4.66 15.45
C GLN A 258 -18.54 -4.10 16.65
N GLN A 259 -17.57 -4.86 17.17
CA GLN A 259 -16.64 -4.35 18.16
C GLN A 259 -15.62 -3.42 17.47
N PRO A 260 -15.13 -2.37 18.17
CA PRO A 260 -14.03 -1.56 17.67
C PRO A 260 -12.82 -2.44 17.33
N PHE A 261 -12.20 -2.21 16.18
CA PHE A 261 -10.97 -2.92 15.82
C PHE A 261 -9.87 -2.58 16.83
N THR A 262 -9.29 -3.61 17.43
CA THR A 262 -8.07 -3.50 18.23
C THR A 262 -6.98 -4.26 17.50
N LEU A 263 -5.88 -3.58 17.21
CA LEU A 263 -4.73 -4.18 16.57
C LEU A 263 -4.19 -5.34 17.45
N PRO A 264 -4.10 -6.58 16.93
CA PRO A 264 -3.54 -7.69 17.71
C PRO A 264 -2.10 -7.39 18.15
N GLU A 265 -1.74 -7.84 19.35
CA GLU A 265 -0.39 -7.63 19.91
C GLU A 265 0.69 -8.30 19.05
N ASP A 266 0.38 -9.42 18.40
CA ASP A 266 1.27 -10.10 17.45
C ASP A 266 1.71 -9.20 16.29
N GLU A 267 0.89 -8.23 15.88
CA GLU A 267 1.27 -7.27 14.83
C GLU A 267 2.35 -6.29 15.31
N ARG A 268 2.35 -5.94 16.61
CA ARG A 268 3.43 -5.16 17.21
C ARG A 268 4.73 -5.98 17.31
N ILE A 269 4.61 -7.27 17.62
CA ILE A 269 5.76 -8.20 17.61
C ILE A 269 6.37 -8.29 16.21
N LYS A 270 5.53 -8.47 15.17
CA LYS A 270 5.95 -8.45 13.76
C LYS A 270 6.69 -7.15 13.39
N TRP A 271 6.19 -6.00 13.84
CA TRP A 271 6.84 -4.71 13.62
C TRP A 271 8.21 -4.60 14.30
N GLU A 272 8.34 -5.06 15.54
CA GLU A 272 9.65 -5.07 16.22
C GLU A 272 10.66 -6.02 15.54
N LEU A 273 10.20 -7.21 15.12
CA LEU A 273 11.03 -8.11 14.30
C LEU A 273 11.46 -7.46 12.98
N ARG A 274 10.58 -6.70 12.33
CA ARG A 274 10.88 -5.93 11.13
C ARG A 274 11.97 -4.87 11.35
N ARG A 275 11.89 -4.13 12.47
CA ARG A 275 12.94 -3.17 12.85
C ARG A 275 14.30 -3.85 13.04
N LEU A 276 14.33 -5.03 13.66
CA LEU A 276 15.57 -5.80 13.80
C LEU A 276 16.10 -6.31 12.45
N TYR A 277 15.22 -6.69 11.52
CA TYR A 277 15.61 -7.00 10.14
C TYR A 277 16.29 -5.80 9.46
N TYR A 278 15.76 -4.58 9.61
CA TYR A 278 16.41 -3.37 9.06
C TYR A 278 17.81 -3.18 9.63
N ARG A 279 17.94 -3.35 10.95
CA ARG A 279 19.21 -3.17 11.64
C ARG A 279 20.22 -4.24 11.31
N GLN A 280 19.79 -5.48 11.05
CA GLN A 280 20.70 -6.52 10.54
C GLN A 280 21.23 -6.18 9.16
N ARG A 281 20.38 -5.66 8.26
CA ARG A 281 20.80 -5.24 6.93
C ARG A 281 21.77 -4.06 6.99
N ASN A 282 21.50 -3.07 7.84
CA ASN A 282 22.38 -1.92 8.05
C ASN A 282 23.70 -2.31 8.72
N TYR A 283 23.66 -3.24 9.68
CA TYR A 283 24.86 -3.80 10.30
C TYR A 283 25.73 -4.54 9.28
N TYR A 284 25.12 -5.37 8.43
CA TYR A 284 25.83 -6.11 7.38
C TYR A 284 26.48 -5.16 6.37
N GLU A 285 25.81 -4.09 5.96
CA GLU A 285 26.38 -3.09 5.05
C GLU A 285 27.65 -2.45 5.65
N ALA A 286 27.64 -2.16 6.95
CA ALA A 286 28.77 -1.53 7.63
C ALA A 286 29.93 -2.49 7.96
N HIS A 287 29.63 -3.77 8.25
CA HIS A 287 30.62 -4.71 8.81
C HIS A 287 30.93 -5.92 7.91
N GLY A 288 30.11 -6.19 6.91
CA GLY A 288 30.26 -7.33 5.99
C GLY A 288 29.75 -8.68 6.54
N GLU A 289 29.14 -8.70 7.73
CA GLU A 289 28.60 -9.90 8.37
C GLU A 289 27.32 -9.60 9.17
N PHE A 290 26.53 -10.63 9.48
CA PHE A 290 25.36 -10.55 10.35
C PHE A 290 25.77 -10.78 11.81
N THR A 291 25.18 -10.05 12.75
CA THR A 291 25.49 -10.17 14.17
C THR A 291 24.42 -10.94 14.96
N GLN A 292 24.85 -11.65 16.00
CA GLN A 292 23.96 -12.21 17.04
C GLN A 292 23.90 -11.32 18.29
N ASP A 293 24.69 -10.24 18.33
CA ASP A 293 24.73 -9.33 19.47
C ASP A 293 23.51 -8.41 19.46
N MET A 294 22.52 -8.76 20.29
CA MET A 294 21.30 -7.98 20.48
C MET A 294 21.57 -6.53 20.85
N LYS A 295 22.63 -6.22 21.60
CA LYS A 295 22.91 -4.85 22.02
C LYS A 295 23.28 -3.97 20.83
N GLN A 296 23.96 -4.54 19.83
CA GLN A 296 24.32 -3.82 18.60
C GLN A 296 23.10 -3.47 17.76
N LEU A 297 22.07 -4.32 17.77
CA LEU A 297 20.85 -4.11 16.98
C LEU A 297 19.80 -3.31 17.76
N MET A 298 19.52 -3.64 19.01
CA MET A 298 18.46 -3.00 19.78
C MET A 298 18.83 -1.59 20.23
N GLY A 299 20.11 -1.30 20.43
CA GLY A 299 20.60 0.00 20.87
C GLY A 299 19.97 0.44 22.20
N GLU A 300 19.57 1.70 22.28
CA GLU A 300 18.94 2.30 23.47
C GLU A 300 17.40 2.36 23.38
N ASP A 301 16.82 1.84 22.29
CA ASP A 301 15.37 1.92 22.08
C ASP A 301 14.62 1.01 23.04
N ALA A 302 13.36 1.36 23.30
CA ALA A 302 12.44 0.47 23.99
C ALA A 302 11.93 -0.62 23.03
N TRP A 303 11.87 -1.85 23.56
CA TRP A 303 11.39 -3.05 22.88
C TRP A 303 10.45 -3.82 23.80
N SER A 304 9.40 -4.41 23.24
CA SER A 304 8.47 -5.29 23.94
C SER A 304 8.81 -6.77 23.78
N ILE A 305 9.62 -7.12 22.77
CA ILE A 305 10.00 -8.51 22.48
C ILE A 305 11.31 -8.94 23.16
N GLN A 306 11.44 -10.25 23.39
CA GLN A 306 12.70 -10.91 23.72
C GLN A 306 13.10 -11.84 22.57
N PRO A 307 13.81 -11.33 21.55
CA PRO A 307 14.05 -12.07 20.33
C PRO A 307 15.24 -13.02 20.49
N VAL A 308 15.24 -14.09 19.69
CA VAL A 308 16.39 -14.97 19.47
C VAL A 308 16.92 -14.70 18.07
N ILE A 309 18.23 -14.48 17.92
CA ILE A 309 18.88 -14.31 16.62
C ILE A 309 19.78 -15.50 16.34
N GLU A 310 19.59 -16.08 15.17
CA GLU A 310 20.46 -17.09 14.59
C GLU A 310 21.08 -16.51 13.31
N THR A 311 22.39 -16.70 13.14
CA THR A 311 23.11 -16.22 11.95
C THR A 311 23.96 -17.32 11.34
N THR A 312 24.14 -17.21 10.03
CA THR A 312 25.15 -17.93 9.28
C THR A 312 26.03 -16.92 8.55
N ARG A 313 27.00 -17.39 7.75
CA ARG A 313 27.81 -16.53 6.89
C ARG A 313 26.97 -15.70 5.89
N SER A 314 25.76 -16.16 5.54
CA SER A 314 24.99 -15.59 4.44
C SER A 314 23.53 -15.29 4.72
N LEU A 315 23.00 -15.73 5.87
CA LEU A 315 21.58 -15.66 6.25
C LEU A 315 21.45 -15.31 7.73
N PHE A 316 20.29 -14.82 8.14
CA PHE A 316 19.90 -14.70 9.54
C PHE A 316 18.41 -15.02 9.71
N GLN A 317 18.05 -15.44 10.91
CA GLN A 317 16.67 -15.58 11.37
C GLN A 317 16.56 -14.90 12.72
N ILE A 318 15.44 -14.21 12.94
CA ILE A 318 15.08 -13.61 14.22
C ILE A 318 13.70 -14.13 14.59
N SER A 319 13.52 -14.64 15.80
CA SER A 319 12.22 -15.11 16.28
C SER A 319 11.86 -14.51 17.63
N ALA A 320 10.58 -14.36 17.90
CA ALA A 320 10.04 -13.98 19.20
C ALA A 320 8.77 -14.79 19.50
N PRO A 321 8.45 -15.09 20.77
CA PRO A 321 7.17 -15.72 21.12
C PRO A 321 5.98 -14.87 20.68
N SER A 322 4.89 -15.51 20.25
CA SER A 322 3.59 -14.85 20.09
C SER A 322 3.08 -14.30 21.43
N SER A 323 2.14 -13.35 21.38
CA SER A 323 1.55 -12.71 22.57
C SER A 323 0.92 -13.70 23.55
N ASP A 324 0.36 -14.81 23.04
CA ASP A 324 -0.20 -15.91 23.85
C ASP A 324 0.84 -16.96 24.29
N GLY A 325 2.08 -16.86 23.79
CA GLY A 325 3.18 -17.78 24.06
C GLY A 325 3.02 -19.17 23.43
N THR A 326 2.08 -19.37 22.51
CA THR A 326 1.80 -20.69 21.91
C THR A 326 2.59 -20.98 20.63
N ALA A 327 3.25 -19.97 20.07
CA ALA A 327 3.99 -20.07 18.82
C ALA A 327 5.20 -19.14 18.80
N LEU A 328 6.01 -19.29 17.75
CA LEU A 328 7.04 -18.31 17.41
C LEU A 328 6.61 -17.50 16.20
N ILE A 329 6.84 -16.19 16.24
CA ILE A 329 6.81 -15.31 15.09
C ILE A 329 8.25 -15.13 14.64
N CYS A 330 8.53 -15.47 13.39
CA CYS A 330 9.87 -15.52 12.82
C CYS A 330 9.98 -14.53 11.66
N ILE A 331 11.13 -13.88 11.52
CA ILE A 331 11.54 -13.11 10.34
C ILE A 331 12.91 -13.59 9.87
N ARG A 332 13.14 -13.56 8.56
CA ARG A 332 14.43 -13.95 7.95
C ARG A 332 15.05 -12.84 7.12
N GLU A 333 16.15 -13.15 6.45
CA GLU A 333 17.03 -12.16 5.83
C GLU A 333 16.48 -11.43 4.60
N ASP A 334 15.38 -11.90 4.01
CA ASP A 334 14.60 -11.21 2.98
C ASP A 334 13.38 -10.47 3.54
N GLY A 335 13.23 -10.45 4.87
CA GLY A 335 12.13 -9.79 5.56
C GLY A 335 10.85 -10.62 5.64
N LYS A 336 10.78 -11.84 5.08
CA LYS A 336 9.54 -12.63 5.17
C LYS A 336 9.24 -12.97 6.63
N LEU A 337 8.01 -12.72 7.08
CA LEU A 337 7.50 -13.14 8.38
C LEU A 337 6.75 -14.48 8.26
N TRP A 338 6.75 -15.30 9.31
CA TRP A 338 5.85 -16.44 9.42
C TRP A 338 5.63 -16.83 10.88
N ARG A 339 4.62 -17.68 11.12
CA ARG A 339 4.30 -18.24 12.43
C ARG A 339 4.65 -19.73 12.45
N GLU A 340 5.40 -20.18 13.45
CA GLU A 340 5.78 -21.58 13.68
C GLU A 340 5.00 -22.25 14.80
#